data_AF-A0A125QHD5-F1
#
_entry.id   AF-A0A125QHD5-F1
#
_cell.length_a   1.000
_cell.length_b   1.000
_cell.length_c   1.000
_cell.angle_alpha   90.00
_cell.angle_beta   90.00
_cell.angle_gamma   90.00
#
_symmetry.space_group_name_H-M   'P 1'
#
loop_
_entity.id
_entity.type
_entity.pdbx_description
1 polymer ?
#
loop_
_entity_poly.entity_id
_entity_poly.type
_entity_poly.pdbx_seq_one_letter_code
_entity_poly.pdbx_strand_id
1 'polypeptide(L)'
;MKDHIDKAGIRCAVAGLAMLVFCFVIWGPLNTIWIGPWIYEGTTIGTFEWRKAWIYNGWILFAPIAICLGYCIFTMVRAVRKDESERVERMALIAEAAEQRT
;
A
#
# COMPACT_ATOMS: atom_id res chain seq x y z
N MET A 1 -21.94 8.29 11.86
CA MET A 1 -21.10 8.57 10.67
C MET A 1 -19.63 8.47 11.06
N LYS A 2 -19.17 7.23 11.25
CA LYS A 2 -17.79 6.81 11.52
C LYS A 2 -17.80 5.36 11.12
N ASP A 3 -17.46 4.99 9.89
CA ASP A 3 -17.43 3.55 9.62
C ASP A 3 -16.56 3.13 8.44
N HIS A 4 -16.69 3.73 7.26
CA HIS A 4 -15.95 3.21 6.10
C HIS A 4 -14.51 3.70 6.03
N ILE A 5 -14.28 4.99 6.22
CA ILE A 5 -12.93 5.58 6.21
C ILE A 5 -12.12 5.10 7.43
N ASP A 6 -12.71 5.08 8.62
CA ASP A 6 -12.03 4.61 9.84
C ASP A 6 -11.64 3.12 9.75
N LYS A 7 -12.55 2.26 9.28
CA LYS A 7 -12.23 0.83 9.07
C LYS A 7 -11.16 0.64 8.00
N ALA A 8 -11.16 1.44 6.94
CA ALA A 8 -10.11 1.40 5.93
C ALA A 8 -8.77 1.89 6.50
N GLY A 9 -8.77 2.95 7.30
CA GLY A 9 -7.58 3.45 8.00
C GLY A 9 -6.95 2.40 8.92
N ILE A 10 -7.77 1.68 9.71
CA ILE A 10 -7.28 0.58 10.55
C ILE A 10 -6.65 -0.54 9.70
N ARG A 11 -7.27 -0.92 8.57
CA ARG A 11 -6.70 -1.92 7.66
C ARG A 11 -5.35 -1.47 7.09
N CYS A 12 -5.24 -0.20 6.69
CA CYS A 12 -3.97 0.38 6.23
C CYS A 12 -2.90 0.38 7.32
N ALA A 13 -3.27 0.70 8.57
CA ALA A 13 -2.36 0.67 9.70
C ALA A 13 -1.85 -0.76 10.00
N VAL A 14 -2.75 -1.74 10.00
CA VAL A 14 -2.40 -3.16 10.16
C VAL A 14 -1.53 -3.63 9.00
N ALA A 15 -1.85 -3.26 7.76
CA ALA A 15 -1.05 -3.60 6.59
C ALA A 15 0.36 -2.99 6.68
N GLY A 16 0.48 -1.72 7.09
CA GLY A 16 1.77 -1.06 7.30
C GLY A 16 2.62 -1.74 8.38
N LEU A 17 2.01 -2.10 9.51
CA LEU A 17 2.71 -2.84 10.56
C LEU A 17 3.15 -4.24 10.09
N ALA A 18 2.26 -4.98 9.42
CA ALA A 18 2.58 -6.28 8.84
C ALA A 18 3.70 -6.18 7.79
N MET A 19 3.69 -5.12 6.97
CA MET A 19 4.75 -4.84 6.00
C MET A 19 6.08 -4.57 6.70
N LEU A 20 6.11 -3.81 7.79
CA LEU A 20 7.34 -3.58 8.55
C LEU A 20 7.90 -4.91 9.09
N VAL A 21 7.05 -5.72 9.73
CA VAL A 21 7.47 -7.04 10.25
C VAL A 21 7.97 -7.93 9.11
N PHE A 22 7.25 -8.01 8.00
CA PHE A 22 7.68 -8.75 6.81
C PHE A 22 9.05 -8.26 6.29
N CYS A 23 9.23 -6.94 6.18
CA CYS A 23 10.46 -6.35 5.69
C CYS A 23 11.66 -6.69 6.60
N PHE A 24 11.51 -6.63 7.91
CA PHE A 24 12.63 -6.89 8.84
C PHE A 24 12.88 -8.38 9.08
N VAL A 25 11.84 -9.19 9.21
CA VAL A 25 11.97 -10.59 9.64
C VAL A 25 12.18 -11.53 8.46
N ILE A 26 11.63 -11.19 7.29
CA ILE A 26 11.61 -12.10 6.13
C ILE A 26 12.38 -11.48 4.96
N TRP A 27 11.94 -10.32 4.48
CA TRP A 27 12.47 -9.75 3.23
C TRP A 27 13.91 -9.29 3.35
N GLY A 28 14.28 -8.62 4.44
CA GLY A 28 15.64 -8.16 4.70
C GLY A 28 16.64 -9.32 4.70
N PRO A 29 16.44 -10.36 5.53
CA PRO A 29 17.30 -11.54 5.53
C PRO A 29 17.34 -12.26 4.17
N LEU A 30 16.20 -12.44 3.51
CA LEU A 30 16.13 -13.03 2.17
C LEU A 30 16.95 -12.22 1.16
N ASN A 31 16.83 -10.89 1.22
CA ASN A 31 17.53 -10.01 0.31
C ASN A 31 19.04 -10.01 0.58
N THR A 32 19.45 -10.01 1.84
CA THR A 32 20.88 -10.00 2.21
C THR A 32 21.56 -11.33 1.96
N ILE A 33 20.91 -12.45 2.27
CA ILE A 33 21.54 -13.78 2.23
C ILE A 33 21.46 -14.40 0.84
N TRP A 34 20.40 -14.12 0.08
CA TRP A 34 20.16 -14.81 -1.19
C TRP A 34 20.15 -13.86 -2.38
N ILE A 35 19.27 -12.86 -2.39
CA ILE A 35 19.04 -12.01 -3.57
C ILE A 35 20.28 -11.16 -3.88
N GLY A 36 20.84 -10.50 -2.86
CA GLY A 36 22.01 -9.64 -3.00
C GLY A 36 23.19 -10.40 -3.61
N PRO A 37 23.66 -11.49 -3.00
CA PRO A 37 24.73 -12.31 -3.57
C PRO A 37 24.46 -12.75 -5.01
N TRP A 38 23.24 -13.18 -5.33
CA TRP A 38 22.85 -13.57 -6.69
C TRP A 38 22.91 -12.41 -7.68
N ILE A 39 22.48 -11.20 -7.29
CA ILE A 39 22.49 -10.01 -8.16
C ILE A 39 23.92 -9.48 -8.40
N TYR A 40 24.77 -9.52 -7.37
CA TYR A 40 26.13 -9.00 -7.46
C TYR A 40 27.15 -10.06 -7.92
N GLU A 41 26.72 -11.31 -8.14
CA GLU A 41 27.58 -12.38 -8.61
C GLU A 41 28.28 -12.01 -9.92
N GLY A 42 29.60 -12.17 -9.97
CA GLY A 42 30.42 -11.81 -11.13
C GLY A 42 30.61 -10.30 -11.35
N THR A 43 29.98 -9.43 -10.55
CA THR A 43 30.18 -7.98 -10.64
C THR A 43 31.35 -7.52 -9.77
N THR A 44 32.18 -6.62 -10.31
CA THR A 44 33.27 -6.00 -9.55
C THR A 44 32.85 -4.64 -9.04
N ILE A 45 33.14 -4.34 -7.78
CA ILE A 45 32.80 -3.05 -7.15
C ILE A 45 33.33 -1.88 -8.00
N GLY A 46 32.46 -0.91 -8.27
CA GLY A 46 32.82 0.30 -9.01
C GLY A 46 32.64 0.21 -10.53
N THR A 47 32.38 -0.97 -11.11
CA THR A 47 32.07 -1.09 -12.54
C THR A 47 30.64 -0.61 -12.86
N PHE A 48 30.37 -0.36 -14.14
CA PHE A 48 29.03 -0.01 -14.61
C PHE A 48 28.02 -1.14 -14.36
N GLU A 49 28.46 -2.40 -14.44
CA GLU A 49 27.63 -3.57 -14.15
C GLU A 49 27.23 -3.63 -12.69
N TRP A 50 28.16 -3.36 -11.78
CA TRP A 50 27.87 -3.25 -10.35
C TRP A 50 26.85 -2.14 -10.04
N ARG A 51 26.96 -0.98 -10.71
CA ARG A 51 25.97 0.11 -10.56
C ARG A 51 24.57 -0.30 -11.04
N LYS A 52 24.48 -1.00 -12.17
CA LYS A 52 23.20 -1.54 -12.67
C LYS A 52 22.61 -2.56 -11.70
N ALA A 53 23.42 -3.50 -11.23
CA ALA A 53 23.05 -4.49 -10.22
C ALA A 53 22.52 -3.80 -8.94
N TRP A 54 23.15 -2.69 -8.53
CA TRP A 54 22.71 -1.89 -7.39
C TRP A 54 21.32 -1.27 -7.58
N ILE A 55 21.04 -0.75 -8.78
CA ILE A 55 19.70 -0.23 -9.13
C ILE A 55 18.66 -1.36 -9.08
N TYR A 56 18.95 -2.53 -9.66
CA TYR A 56 18.04 -3.67 -9.63
C TYR A 56 17.75 -4.14 -8.19
N ASN A 57 18.78 -4.30 -7.37
CA ASN A 57 18.62 -4.65 -5.95
C ASN A 57 17.82 -3.59 -5.19
N GLY A 58 18.04 -2.29 -5.48
CA GLY A 58 17.27 -1.19 -4.89
C GLY A 58 15.78 -1.28 -5.20
N TRP A 59 15.41 -1.58 -6.46
CA TRP A 59 14.01 -1.79 -6.84
C TRP A 59 13.38 -3.01 -6.15
N ILE A 60 14.14 -4.09 -6.00
CA ILE A 60 13.68 -5.30 -5.31
C ILE A 60 13.45 -5.03 -3.82
N LEU A 61 14.34 -4.29 -3.17
CA LEU A 61 14.16 -3.85 -1.78
C LEU A 61 12.93 -2.95 -1.61
N PHE A 62 12.65 -2.09 -2.59
CA PHE A 62 11.52 -1.16 -2.55
C PHE A 62 10.18 -1.81 -2.88
N ALA A 63 10.17 -2.96 -3.58
CA ALA A 63 8.96 -3.57 -4.11
C ALA A 63 7.87 -3.86 -3.05
N PRO A 64 8.16 -4.43 -1.86
CA PRO A 64 7.14 -4.67 -0.84
C PRO A 64 6.49 -3.38 -0.33
N ILE A 65 7.25 -2.30 -0.23
CA ILE A 65 6.76 -0.99 0.20
C ILE A 65 5.81 -0.44 -0.85
N ALA A 66 6.20 -0.48 -2.14
CA ALA A 66 5.36 -0.03 -3.23
C ALA A 66 4.04 -0.81 -3.31
N ILE A 67 4.07 -2.13 -3.11
CA ILE A 67 2.88 -2.98 -3.09
C ILE A 67 1.96 -2.61 -1.91
N CYS A 68 2.52 -2.43 -0.72
CA CYS A 68 1.75 -2.04 0.47
C CYS A 68 1.10 -0.66 0.30
N LEU A 69 1.84 0.31 -0.24
CA LEU A 69 1.30 1.63 -0.55
C LEU A 69 0.19 1.57 -1.59
N GLY A 70 0.38 0.81 -2.66
CA GLY A 70 -0.65 0.59 -3.68
C GLY A 70 -1.94 0.00 -3.11
N TYR A 71 -1.81 -1.02 -2.24
CA TYR A 71 -2.94 -1.58 -1.49
C TYR A 71 -3.65 -0.52 -0.64
N CYS A 72 -2.91 0.23 0.16
CA CYS A 72 -3.48 1.24 1.07
C CYS A 72 -4.23 2.34 0.28
N ILE A 73 -3.63 2.87 -0.78
CA ILE A 73 -4.24 3.87 -1.66
C ILE A 73 -5.55 3.32 -2.24
N PHE A 74 -5.52 2.11 -2.79
CA PHE A 74 -6.70 1.50 -3.37
C PHE A 74 -7.82 1.30 -2.35
N THR A 75 -7.49 0.82 -1.14
CA THR A 75 -8.49 0.63 -0.08
C THR A 75 -9.10 1.94 0.41
N MET A 76 -8.29 2.99 0.55
CA MET A 76 -8.77 4.31 0.98
C MET A 76 -9.64 4.95 -0.10
N VAL A 77 -9.22 4.91 -1.36
CA VAL A 77 -10.02 5.44 -2.48
C VAL A 77 -11.38 4.76 -2.57
N ARG A 78 -11.42 3.42 -2.40
CA ARG A 78 -12.70 2.70 -2.38
C ARG A 78 -13.58 3.09 -1.19
N ALA A 79 -12.99 3.30 -0.02
CA ALA A 79 -13.73 3.71 1.17
C ALA A 79 -14.32 5.12 1.01
N VAL A 80 -13.54 6.07 0.49
CA VAL A 80 -13.99 7.45 0.24
C VAL A 80 -15.14 7.46 -0.76
N ARG A 81 -15.01 6.77 -1.89
CA ARG A 81 -16.08 6.72 -2.91
C ARG A 81 -17.38 6.13 -2.38
N LYS A 82 -17.30 5.13 -1.48
CA LYS A 82 -18.47 4.51 -0.86
C LYS A 82 -19.14 5.43 0.16
N ASP A 83 -18.35 6.16 0.94
CA ASP A 83 -18.85 7.13 1.90
C ASP A 83 -19.55 8.31 1.19
N GLU A 84 -19.01 8.76 0.05
CA GLU A 84 -19.64 9.77 -0.81
C GLU A 84 -20.97 9.29 -1.40
N SER A 85 -21.05 8.06 -1.93
CA SER A 85 -22.29 7.54 -2.51
C SER A 85 -23.41 7.42 -1.47
N GLU A 86 -23.09 6.90 -0.28
CA GLU A 86 -24.09 6.76 0.80
C GLU A 86 -24.55 8.11 1.35
N ARG A 87 -23.67 9.12 1.34
CA ARG A 87 -24.02 10.48 1.72
C ARG A 87 -25.00 11.12 0.72
N VAL A 88 -24.77 10.93 -0.57
CA VAL A 88 -25.67 11.43 -1.64
C VAL A 88 -27.04 10.75 -1.54
N GLU A 89 -27.08 9.43 -1.42
CA GLU A 89 -28.33 8.68 -1.25
C GLU A 89 -29.11 9.13 -0.01
N ARG A 90 -28.43 9.32 1.13
CA ARG A 90 -29.06 9.83 2.36
C ARG A 90 -29.65 11.23 2.17
N MET A 91 -28.96 12.11 1.45
CA MET A 91 -29.47 13.46 1.15
C MET A 91 -30.71 13.41 0.25
N ALA A 92 -30.73 12.54 -0.76
CA ALA A 92 -31.90 12.34 -1.62
C ALA A 92 -33.11 11.85 -0.81
N LEU A 93 -32.93 10.85 0.05
CA LEU A 93 -34.00 10.33 0.91
C LEU A 93 -34.56 11.40 1.88
N ILE A 94 -33.70 12.28 2.41
CA ILE A 94 -34.14 13.38 3.28
C ILE A 94 -34.93 14.42 2.49
N ALA A 95 -34.53 14.72 1.25
CA ALA A 95 -35.23 15.66 0.38
C ALA A 95 -36.63 15.13 0.00
N GLU A 96 -36.73 13.86 -0.42
CA GLU A 96 -38.01 13.22 -0.71
C GLU A 96 -38.95 13.19 0.51
N ALA A 97 -38.41 12.86 1.69
CA ALA A 97 -39.18 12.85 2.93
C ALA A 97 -39.64 14.25 3.37
N ALA A 98 -38.93 15.32 2.97
CA ALA A 98 -39.32 16.70 3.23
C ALA A 98 -40.44 17.14 2.28
N GLU A 99 -40.37 16.75 1.00
CA GLU A 99 -41.40 17.04 -0.01
C GLU A 99 -42.71 16.30 0.30
N GLN A 100 -42.66 15.07 0.79
CA GLN A 100 -43.87 14.34 1.21
C GLN A 100 -44.57 14.92 2.45
N ARG A 101 -43.92 15.84 3.17
CA ARG A 101 -44.47 16.51 4.37
C ARG A 101 -45.07 17.89 4.08
N THR A 102 -44.90 18.40 2.85
CA THR A 102 -45.50 19.65 2.35
C THR A 102 -46.71 19.35 1.49
#